data_AF-A0A183TMX9-F1
#
_entry.id   AF-A0A183TMX9-F1
#
_cell.length_a   1.000
_cell.length_b   1.000
_cell.length_c   1.000
_cell.angle_alpha   90.00
_cell.angle_beta   90.00
_cell.angle_gamma   90.00
#
_symmetry.space_group_name_H-M   'P 1'
#
loop_
_entity.id
_entity.type
_entity.pdbx_description
1 polymer ?
#
loop_
_entity_poly.entity_id
_entity_poly.type
_entity_poly.pdbx_seq_one_letter_code
_entity_poly.pdbx_strand_id
1 'polypeptide(L)' 'LALASKATSSVDDTEEDDPVIALIERTGCLDEHNAIMECMFDNKDWRKCQTQVKNFRHCMSKEKPPE' A
#
# COMPACT_ATOMS: atom_id res chain seq x y z
N LEU A 1 6.77 -40.76 -0.02
CA LEU A 1 5.54 -40.13 0.50
C LEU A 1 5.81 -38.64 0.65
N ALA A 2 5.50 -37.85 -0.36
CA ALA A 2 5.61 -36.39 -0.29
C ALA A 2 4.21 -35.85 0.03
N LEU A 3 4.03 -35.27 1.21
CA LEU A 3 2.80 -34.58 1.59
C LEU A 3 2.86 -33.18 0.97
N ALA A 4 2.18 -33.00 -0.16
CA ALA A 4 1.91 -31.69 -0.72
C ALA A 4 0.77 -31.04 0.07
N SER A 5 1.10 -30.11 0.97
CA SER A 5 0.11 -29.20 1.56
C SER A 5 -0.14 -28.03 0.61
N LYS A 6 -1.11 -28.19 -0.29
CA LYS A 6 -1.73 -27.06 -0.99
C LYS A 6 -3.17 -26.97 -0.51
N ALA A 7 -3.38 -26.24 0.58
CA ALA A 7 -4.71 -25.74 0.92
C ALA A 7 -5.05 -24.65 -0.10
N THR A 8 -5.72 -25.06 -1.18
CA THR A 8 -6.30 -24.16 -2.15
C THR A 8 -7.56 -23.57 -1.53
N SER A 9 -7.44 -22.42 -0.87
CA SER A 9 -8.59 -21.59 -0.57
C SER A 9 -9.03 -20.94 -1.88
N SER A 10 -10.08 -21.48 -2.49
CA SER A 10 -10.73 -20.93 -3.67
C SER A 10 -11.26 -19.53 -3.36
N VAL A 11 -10.48 -18.51 -3.73
CA VAL A 11 -10.97 -17.17 -4.07
C VAL A 11 -10.68 -17.03 -5.56
N ASP A 12 -11.71 -16.65 -6.29
CA ASP A 12 -11.67 -16.33 -7.72
C ASP A 12 -10.51 -15.35 -8.01
N ASP A 13 -9.57 -15.76 -8.86
CA ASP A 13 -8.31 -15.08 -9.20
C ASP A 13 -8.56 -13.97 -10.23
N THR A 14 -9.46 -13.06 -9.88
CA THR A 14 -9.34 -11.68 -10.35
C THR A 14 -8.80 -10.91 -9.16
N GLU A 15 -7.47 -10.85 -9.06
CA GLU A 15 -6.76 -9.99 -8.11
C GLU A 15 -7.10 -8.53 -8.45
N GLU A 16 -8.32 -8.08 -8.13
CA GLU A 16 -8.64 -6.66 -8.17
C GLU A 16 -7.73 -5.97 -7.16
N ASP A 17 -6.80 -5.16 -7.66
CA ASP A 17 -5.96 -4.30 -6.83
C ASP A 17 -6.83 -3.59 -5.79
N ASP A 18 -6.36 -3.52 -4.55
CA ASP A 18 -7.07 -2.81 -3.49
C ASP A 18 -7.47 -1.42 -4.02
N PRO A 19 -8.75 -1.04 -3.96
CA PRO A 19 -9.24 0.18 -4.62
C PRO A 19 -8.53 1.43 -4.12
N VAL A 20 -8.03 1.44 -2.88
CA VAL A 20 -7.21 2.52 -2.33
C VAL A 20 -5.83 2.55 -2.96
N ILE A 21 -5.19 1.40 -3.13
CA ILE A 21 -3.88 1.31 -3.79
C ILE A 21 -4.00 1.75 -5.24
N ALA A 22 -5.01 1.26 -5.99
CA ALA A 22 -5.27 1.67 -7.36
C ALA A 22 -5.57 3.18 -7.49
N LEU A 23 -6.17 3.81 -6.48
CA LEU A 23 -6.34 5.27 -6.42
C LEU A 23 -5.01 5.98 -6.20
N ILE A 24 -4.19 5.49 -5.26
CA ILE A 24 -2.88 6.07 -4.96
C ILE A 24 -1.93 5.97 -6.15
N GLU A 25 -1.92 4.85 -6.88
CA GLU A 25 -1.12 4.68 -8.10
C GLU A 25 -1.44 5.74 -9.16
N ARG A 26 -2.73 6.05 -9.36
CA ARG A 26 -3.17 7.08 -10.29
C ARG A 26 -2.69 8.49 -9.93
N THR A 27 -2.31 8.72 -8.68
CA THR A 27 -1.71 10.01 -8.25
C THR A 27 -0.19 10.06 -8.45
N GLY A 28 0.47 8.93 -8.74
CA GLY A 28 1.94 8.88 -8.78
C GLY A 28 2.63 8.95 -7.41
N CYS A 29 1.87 8.94 -6.31
CA CYS A 29 2.38 9.01 -4.93
C CYS A 29 2.52 7.63 -4.26
N LEU A 30 2.62 6.55 -5.04
CA LEU A 30 2.69 5.17 -4.51
C LEU A 30 3.98 4.93 -3.73
N ASP A 31 5.11 5.51 -4.16
CA ASP A 31 6.39 5.34 -3.48
C ASP A 31 6.36 5.92 -2.07
N GLU A 32 5.78 7.12 -1.88
CA GLU A 32 5.62 7.71 -0.56
C GLU A 32 4.63 6.92 0.32
N HIS A 33 3.59 6.31 -0.27
CA HIS A 33 2.72 5.39 0.44
C HIS A 33 3.48 4.17 0.94
N ASN A 34 4.27 3.52 0.05
CA ASN A 34 5.05 2.34 0.40
C ASN A 34 6.09 2.64 1.48
N ALA A 35 6.71 3.82 1.46
CA ALA A 35 7.60 4.28 2.53
C ALA A 35 6.91 4.34 3.91
N ILE A 36 5.62 4.71 3.97
CA ILE A 36 4.84 4.63 5.21
C ILE A 36 4.65 3.18 5.63
N MET A 37 4.29 2.29 4.71
CA MET A 37 4.06 0.86 4.98
C MET A 37 5.33 0.19 5.52
N GLU A 38 6.48 0.46 4.90
CA GLU A 38 7.79 -0.02 5.37
C GLU A 38 8.11 0.49 6.78
N CYS A 39 7.95 1.79 7.03
CA CYS A 39 8.19 2.36 8.36
C CYS A 39 7.28 1.73 9.42
N MET A 40 6.00 1.52 9.08
CA MET A 40 5.03 0.89 9.97
C MET A 40 5.33 -0.58 10.22
N PHE A 41 5.83 -1.31 9.23
CA PHE A 41 6.26 -2.69 9.38
C PHE A 41 7.41 -2.80 10.39
N ASP A 42 8.41 -1.92 10.28
CA ASP A 42 9.59 -1.90 11.15
C ASP A 42 9.26 -1.43 12.58
N ASN A 43 8.50 -0.34 12.70
CA ASN A 43 8.33 0.36 13.97
C ASN A 43 7.06 -0.04 14.72
N LYS A 44 6.01 -0.43 13.97
CA LYS A 44 4.66 -0.70 14.48
C LYS A 44 4.08 0.46 15.32
N ASP A 45 4.56 1.68 15.09
CA ASP A 45 4.13 2.90 15.75
C ASP A 45 4.15 4.09 14.76
N TRP A 46 2.96 4.55 14.38
CA TRP A 46 2.79 5.62 13.40
C TRP A 46 3.35 6.97 13.85
N ARG A 47 3.55 7.17 15.17
CA ARG A 47 4.18 8.39 15.69
C ARG A 47 5.67 8.47 15.33
N LYS A 48 6.31 7.33 15.03
CA LYS A 48 7.70 7.28 14.54
C LYS A 48 7.80 7.50 13.03
N CYS A 49 6.70 7.31 12.30
CA CYS A 49 6.64 7.42 10.84
C CYS A 49 6.17 8.80 10.33
N GLN A 50 6.26 9.84 11.17
CA GLN A 50 5.75 11.18 10.86
C GLN A 50 6.42 11.80 9.63
N THR A 51 7.69 11.49 9.37
CA THR A 51 8.41 11.99 8.18
C THR A 51 7.81 11.42 6.91
N GLN A 52 7.59 10.10 6.84
CA GLN A 52 6.99 9.41 5.70
C GLN A 52 5.57 9.90 5.46
N VAL A 53 4.77 10.04 6.52
CA VAL A 53 3.40 10.58 6.45
C VAL A 53 3.37 12.00 5.90
N LYS A 54 4.30 12.88 6.30
CA LYS A 54 4.39 14.24 5.77
C LYS A 54 4.78 14.25 4.29
N ASN A 55 5.70 13.38 3.88
CA ASN A 55 6.12 13.28 2.48
C ASN A 55 4.95 12.84 1.59
N PHE A 56 4.22 11.80 2.01
CA PHE A 56 3.02 11.34 1.29
C PHE A 56 1.97 12.43 1.17
N ARG A 57 1.68 13.15 2.28
CA ARG A 57 0.76 14.29 2.25
C ARG A 57 1.22 15.38 1.27
N HIS A 58 2.52 15.68 1.25
CA HIS A 58 3.08 16.68 0.34
C HIS A 58 2.97 16.25 -1.12
N CYS A 59 3.21 14.98 -1.43
CA CYS A 59 2.99 14.42 -2.77
C CYS A 59 1.52 14.59 -3.17
N MET A 60 0.61 14.07 -2.35
CA MET A 60 -0.84 14.13 -2.61
C MET A 60 -1.40 15.55 -2.71
N SER A 61 -0.77 16.54 -2.06
CA SER A 61 -1.22 17.94 -2.13
C SER A 61 -0.82 18.64 -3.44
N LYS A 62 0.13 18.09 -4.20
CA LYS A 62 0.52 18.60 -5.52
C LYS A 62 -0.36 18.04 -6.63
N GLU A 63 -0.92 16.85 -6.40
CA GLU A 63 -1.77 16.18 -7.36
C GLU A 63 -3.18 16.76 -7.37
N LYS A 64 -3.76 16.89 -8.57
CA LYS A 64 -5.17 17.23 -8.71
C LYS A 64 -6.00 15.97 -8.48
N PRO A 65 -7.15 16.05 -7.79
CA PRO A 65 -8.07 14.91 -7.71
C PRO A 65 -8.43 14.42 -9.12
N PRO A 66 -8.51 13.11 -9.36
CA PRO A 66 -9.08 12.59 -10.60
C PRO A 66 -10.53 13.10 -10.73
N GLU A 67 -10.87 13.67 -11.90
CA GLU A 67 -12.22 14.18 -12.24
C GLU A 67 -13.26 13.06 -12.31
#